data_AF-A0A967PCF5-F1
#
_entry.id   AF-A0A967PCF5-F1
#
_cell.length_a   1.000
_cell.length_b   1.000
_cell.length_c   1.000
_cell.angle_alpha   90.00
_cell.angle_beta   90.00
_cell.angle_gamma   90.00
#
_symmetry.space_group_name_H-M   'P 1'
#
loop_
_entity.id
_entity.type
_entity.pdbx_description
1 polymer ?
#
loop_
_entity_poly.entity_id
_entity_poly.type
_entity_poly.pdbx_seq_one_letter_code
_entity_poly.pdbx_strand_id
1 'polypeptide(L)'
;MDKNRLTVLLVSSNGSETKSLSIDYKHIKIAAGIVIGFILISVVSFAFSFNFYNEAKSYAGEKKEAMNLLVNQANLLNVMSSDKVVLQARLVDIEDKLLDMQSLLDKKGINKDLSI
;
A
#
# COMPACT_ATOMS: atom_id res chain seq x y z
N MET A 1 2.39 -46.23 45.62
CA MET A 1 1.80 -46.91 44.45
C MET A 1 2.02 -45.99 43.25
N ASP A 2 3.09 -46.22 42.49
CA ASP A 2 3.59 -45.27 41.49
C ASP A 2 2.71 -45.28 40.23
N LYS A 3 1.95 -44.20 40.04
CA LYS A 3 1.11 -43.95 38.86
C LYS A 3 1.94 -43.41 37.69
N ASN A 4 3.03 -44.07 37.34
CA ASN A 4 3.95 -43.61 36.28
C ASN A 4 3.58 -44.08 34.87
N ARG A 5 2.57 -44.95 34.74
CA ARG A 5 2.21 -45.58 33.47
C ARG A 5 0.71 -45.57 33.27
N LEU A 6 0.28 -45.12 32.08
CA LEU A 6 -1.08 -45.28 31.59
C LEU A 6 -1.12 -46.58 30.80
N THR A 7 -1.82 -47.59 31.31
CA THR A 7 -2.04 -48.84 30.57
C THR A 7 -3.45 -48.86 30.03
N VAL A 8 -3.59 -48.87 28.71
CA VAL A 8 -4.87 -49.05 28.01
C VAL A 8 -4.98 -50.52 27.63
N LEU A 9 -6.04 -51.17 28.06
CA LEU A 9 -6.37 -52.54 27.68
C LEU A 9 -7.39 -52.49 26.54
N LEU A 10 -7.02 -53.00 25.37
CA LEU A 10 -7.96 -53.26 24.29
C LEU A 10 -8.49 -54.69 24.45
N VAL A 11 -9.77 -54.79 24.81
CA VAL A 11 -10.51 -56.04 24.82
C VAL A 11 -11.35 -56.10 23.54
N SER A 12 -11.06 -57.09 22.70
CA SER A 12 -11.82 -57.36 21.47
C SER A 12 -12.93 -58.37 21.77
N SER A 13 -14.16 -58.12 21.32
CA SER A 13 -15.30 -59.03 21.57
C SER A 13 -15.20 -60.34 20.80
N ASN A 14 -14.32 -60.45 19.80
CA ASN A 14 -14.24 -61.58 18.87
C ASN A 14 -13.19 -62.64 19.26
N GLY A 15 -12.88 -62.78 20.56
CA GLY A 15 -12.01 -63.86 21.06
C GLY A 15 -10.51 -63.72 20.73
N SER A 16 -10.08 -62.62 20.12
CA SER A 16 -8.66 -62.33 19.93
C SER A 16 -8.05 -61.80 21.24
N GLU A 17 -6.83 -62.23 21.55
CA GLU A 17 -6.08 -61.90 22.77
C GLU A 17 -6.16 -60.43 23.18
N THR A 18 -6.31 -60.19 24.48
CA THR A 18 -6.29 -58.86 25.10
C THR A 18 -4.95 -58.19 24.84
N LYS A 19 -4.96 -57.10 24.08
CA LYS A 19 -3.75 -56.30 23.83
C LYS A 19 -3.65 -55.18 24.86
N SER A 20 -2.52 -55.10 25.54
CA SER A 20 -2.22 -54.01 26.46
C SER A 20 -1.22 -53.05 25.82
N LEU A 21 -1.52 -51.75 25.89
CA LEU A 21 -0.58 -50.69 25.52
C LEU A 21 -0.28 -49.89 26.79
N SER A 22 0.95 -50.01 27.28
CA SER A 22 1.43 -49.22 28.42
C SER A 22 2.26 -48.04 27.92
N ILE A 23 1.76 -46.84 28.10
CA ILE A 23 2.45 -45.59 27.79
C ILE A 23 3.00 -44.99 29.08
N ASP A 24 4.27 -44.62 29.08
CA ASP A 24 4.89 -43.93 30.20
C ASP A 24 4.49 -42.44 30.18
N TYR A 25 4.10 -41.91 31.34
CA TYR A 25 3.66 -40.53 31.50
C TYR A 25 4.73 -39.51 31.09
N LYS A 26 6.02 -39.88 31.16
CA LYS A 26 7.13 -39.04 30.70
C LYS A 26 7.03 -38.71 29.21
N HIS A 27 6.64 -39.68 28.37
CA HIS A 27 6.50 -39.46 26.93
C HIS A 27 5.33 -38.54 26.60
N ILE A 28 4.21 -38.68 27.33
CA ILE A 28 3.05 -37.78 27.22
C ILE A 28 3.44 -36.36 27.59
N LYS A 29 4.22 -36.19 28.67
CA LYS A 29 4.67 -34.88 29.15
C LYS A 29 5.61 -34.19 28.16
N ILE A 30 6.51 -34.95 27.53
CA ILE A 30 7.42 -34.45 26.50
C ILE A 30 6.63 -34.04 25.24
N ALA A 31 5.72 -34.90 24.77
CA ALA A 31 4.87 -34.60 23.62
C ALA A 31 4.02 -33.34 23.85
N ALA A 32 3.42 -33.20 25.03
CA ALA A 32 2.67 -32.01 25.40
C ALA A 32 3.57 -30.75 25.42
N GLY A 33 4.80 -30.86 25.94
CA GLY A 33 5.76 -29.77 25.91
C GLY A 33 6.12 -29.31 24.50
N ILE A 34 6.32 -30.27 23.57
CA ILE A 34 6.60 -29.97 22.16
C ILE A 34 5.41 -29.26 21.51
N VAL A 35 4.18 -29.73 21.74
CA VAL A 35 2.97 -29.12 21.20
C VAL A 35 2.80 -27.68 21.71
N ILE A 36 3.00 -27.45 23.01
CA ILE A 36 2.92 -26.11 23.60
C ILE A 36 3.99 -25.18 22.98
N GLY A 37 5.23 -25.67 22.84
CA GLY A 37 6.30 -24.91 22.18
C GLY A 37 5.96 -24.55 20.75
N PHE A 38 5.39 -25.48 19.98
CA PHE A 38 4.98 -25.24 18.60
C PHE A 38 3.84 -24.21 18.49
N ILE A 39 2.87 -24.25 19.41
CA ILE A 39 1.79 -23.26 19.49
C ILE A 39 2.38 -21.87 19.77
N LEU A 40 3.28 -21.74 20.74
CA LEU A 40 3.91 -20.46 21.07
C LEU A 40 4.68 -19.88 19.89
N ILE A 41 5.49 -20.69 19.21
CA ILE A 41 6.24 -20.26 18.02
C ILE A 41 5.26 -19.82 16.92
N SER A 42 4.19 -20.58 16.70
CA SER A 42 3.17 -20.24 15.68
C SER A 42 2.46 -18.92 16.00
N VAL A 43 2.12 -18.66 17.26
CA VAL A 43 1.50 -17.40 17.69
C VAL A 43 2.45 -16.23 17.50
N VAL A 44 3.74 -16.40 17.85
CA VAL A 44 4.76 -15.36 17.65
C VAL A 44 4.93 -15.08 16.15
N SER A 45 5.09 -16.11 15.32
CA SER A 45 5.19 -15.94 13.86
C SER A 45 3.95 -15.28 13.26
N PHE A 46 2.75 -15.60 13.77
CA PHE A 46 1.51 -14.96 13.36
C PHE A 46 1.47 -13.49 13.79
N ALA A 47 1.86 -13.16 15.02
CA ALA A 47 1.91 -11.79 15.50
C ALA A 47 2.91 -10.93 14.70
N PHE A 48 4.08 -11.47 14.37
CA PHE A 48 5.04 -10.81 13.48
C PHE A 48 4.46 -10.60 12.09
N SER A 49 3.85 -11.63 11.49
CA SER A 49 3.24 -11.51 10.17
C SER A 49 2.06 -10.53 10.15
N PHE A 50 1.28 -10.45 11.23
CA PHE A 50 0.16 -9.55 11.36
C PHE A 50 0.62 -8.09 11.47
N ASN A 51 1.64 -7.81 12.28
CA ASN A 51 2.25 -6.48 12.34
C ASN A 51 2.83 -6.07 10.98
N PHE A 52 3.57 -6.97 10.33
CA PHE A 52 4.16 -6.70 9.01
C PHE A 52 3.09 -6.45 7.93
N TYR A 53 1.98 -7.20 7.97
CA TYR A 53 0.87 -6.99 7.05
C TYR A 53 0.16 -5.65 7.28
N ASN A 54 -0.02 -5.26 8.55
CA ASN A 54 -0.66 -3.99 8.89
C ASN A 54 0.21 -2.80 8.50
N GLU A 55 1.52 -2.92 8.72
CA GLU A 55 2.53 -1.94 8.32
C GLU A 55 2.63 -1.83 6.79
N ALA A 56 2.66 -2.96 6.07
CA ALA A 56 2.60 -2.98 4.60
C ALA A 56 1.30 -2.36 4.04
N LYS A 57 0.18 -2.54 4.72
CA LYS A 57 -1.10 -1.91 4.35
C LYS A 57 -1.09 -0.40 4.60
N SER A 58 -0.42 0.06 5.65
CA SER A 58 -0.17 1.49 5.90
C SER A 58 0.66 2.10 4.77
N TYR A 59 1.76 1.45 4.37
CA TYR A 59 2.59 1.89 3.24
C TYR A 59 1.83 1.93 1.90
N ALA A 60 0.90 0.99 1.68
CA ALA A 60 0.05 1.02 0.49
C ALA A 60 -0.97 2.18 0.51
N GLY A 61 -1.46 2.54 1.70
CA GLY A 61 -2.32 3.71 1.91
C GLY A 61 -1.58 5.03 1.63
N GLU A 62 -0.40 5.20 2.24
CA GLU A 62 0.45 6.39 2.04
C GLU A 62 0.89 6.55 0.58
N LYS A 63 1.24 5.45 -0.10
CA LYS A 63 1.60 5.49 -1.52
C LYS A 63 0.43 5.93 -2.40
N LYS A 64 -0.80 5.53 -2.06
CA LYS A 64 -2.01 5.95 -2.79
C LYS A 64 -2.32 7.43 -2.57
N GLU A 65 -2.10 7.93 -1.35
CA GLU A 65 -2.27 9.34 -1.01
C GLU A 65 -1.22 10.21 -1.72
N ALA A 66 0.05 9.82 -1.68
CA ALA A 66 1.13 10.50 -2.40
C ALA A 66 0.89 10.52 -3.93
N MET A 67 0.38 9.42 -4.49
CA MET A 67 0.00 9.36 -5.92
C MET A 67 -1.15 10.34 -6.24
N ASN A 68 -2.17 10.42 -5.37
CA ASN A 68 -3.27 11.37 -5.55
C ASN A 68 -2.80 12.82 -5.46
N LEU A 69 -1.89 13.14 -4.56
CA LEU A 69 -1.30 14.47 -4.46
C LEU A 69 -0.50 14.83 -5.71
N LEU A 70 0.30 13.90 -6.25
CA LEU A 70 1.04 14.09 -7.50
C LEU A 70 0.12 14.30 -8.70
N VAL A 71 -0.95 13.51 -8.83
CA VAL A 71 -1.94 13.67 -9.91
C VAL A 71 -2.65 15.03 -9.81
N ASN A 72 -3.02 15.46 -8.59
CA ASN A 72 -3.61 16.78 -8.40
C ASN A 72 -2.64 17.91 -8.73
N GLN A 73 -1.37 17.81 -8.32
CA GLN A 73 -0.35 18.80 -8.68
C GLN A 73 -0.09 18.83 -10.19
N ALA A 74 -0.04 17.68 -10.86
CA ALA A 74 0.11 17.58 -12.31
C ALA A 74 -1.08 18.21 -13.04
N ASN A 75 -2.31 17.97 -12.57
CA ASN A 75 -3.51 18.60 -13.13
C ASN A 75 -3.52 20.11 -12.93
N LEU A 76 -3.15 20.61 -11.74
CA LEU A 76 -3.03 22.05 -11.49
C LEU A 76 -1.95 22.70 -12.38
N LEU A 77 -0.82 22.02 -12.57
CA LEU A 77 0.26 22.51 -13.43
C LEU A 77 -0.17 22.53 -14.90
N ASN A 78 -0.93 21.53 -15.35
CA ASN A 78 -1.47 21.47 -16.71
C ASN A 78 -2.48 22.61 -16.97
N VAL A 79 -3.37 22.89 -16.00
CA VAL A 79 -4.30 24.03 -16.08
C VAL A 79 -3.54 25.36 -16.14
N MET A 80 -2.55 25.57 -15.27
CA MET A 80 -1.71 26.78 -15.30
C MET A 80 -0.90 26.91 -16.59
N SER A 81 -0.42 25.80 -17.15
CA SER A 81 0.28 25.79 -18.43
C SER A 81 -0.66 26.17 -19.58
N SER A 82 -1.90 25.66 -19.55
CA SER A 82 -2.92 26.01 -20.54
C SER A 82 -3.26 27.51 -20.50
N ASP A 83 -3.41 28.08 -19.30
CA ASP A 83 -3.68 29.52 -19.15
C ASP A 83 -2.53 30.38 -19.67
N LYS A 84 -1.27 29.96 -19.44
CA LYS A 84 -0.10 30.64 -20.00
C LYS A 84 -0.09 30.64 -21.54
N VAL A 85 -0.44 29.52 -22.17
CA VAL A 85 -0.52 29.42 -23.64
C VAL A 85 -1.62 30.34 -24.17
N VAL A 86 -2.78 30.41 -23.51
CA VAL A 86 -3.87 31.32 -23.90
C VAL A 86 -3.48 32.79 -23.73
N LEU A 87 -2.81 33.15 -22.63
CA LEU A 87 -2.31 34.51 -22.43
C LEU A 87 -1.26 34.90 -23.47
N GLN A 88 -0.35 34.00 -23.83
CA GLN A 88 0.68 34.26 -24.83
C GLN A 88 0.06 34.49 -26.22
N ALA A 89 -0.94 33.69 -26.60
CA ALA A 89 -1.68 33.89 -27.85
C ALA A 89 -2.40 35.25 -27.90
N ARG A 90 -2.98 35.70 -26.77
CA ARG A 90 -3.61 37.02 -26.68
C ARG A 90 -2.60 38.16 -26.75
N LEU A 91 -1.41 37.99 -26.17
CA LEU A 91 -0.33 38.96 -26.27
C LEU A 91 0.11 39.16 -27.72
N VAL A 92 0.28 38.08 -28.48
CA VAL A 92 0.61 38.13 -29.91
C VAL A 92 -0.50 38.83 -30.70
N ASP A 93 -1.78 38.52 -30.45
CA ASP A 93 -2.92 39.21 -31.11
C ASP A 93 -2.97 40.71 -30.79
N ILE A 94 -2.61 41.11 -29.58
CA ILE A 94 -2.51 42.52 -29.19
C ILE A 94 -1.33 43.20 -29.89
N GLU A 95 -0.18 42.54 -29.97
CA GLU A 95 1.00 43.04 -30.66
C GLU A 95 0.72 43.26 -32.15
N ASP A 96 0.09 42.30 -32.82
CA ASP A 96 -0.31 42.41 -34.23
C ASP A 96 -1.30 43.58 -34.44
N LYS A 97 -2.27 43.76 -33.54
CA LYS A 97 -3.19 44.91 -33.60
C LYS A 97 -2.50 46.24 -33.38
N LEU A 98 -1.49 46.30 -32.49
CA LEU A 98 -0.71 47.51 -32.27
C LEU A 98 0.12 47.87 -33.51
N LEU A 99 0.73 46.87 -34.16
CA LEU A 99 1.45 47.06 -35.42
C LEU A 99 0.52 47.51 -36.55
N ASP A 100 -0.67 46.91 -36.67
CA ASP A 100 -1.67 47.33 -37.67
C ASP A 100 -2.14 48.76 -37.43
N MET A 101 -2.44 49.13 -36.17
CA MET A 101 -2.78 50.49 -35.78
C MET A 101 -1.65 51.48 -36.07
N GLN A 102 -0.40 51.11 -35.82
CA GLN A 102 0.76 51.94 -36.15
C GLN A 102 0.88 52.13 -37.67
N SER A 103 0.68 51.08 -38.46
CA SER A 103 0.67 51.15 -39.93
C SER A 103 -0.43 52.08 -40.47
N LEU A 104 -1.61 52.07 -39.82
CA LEU A 104 -2.75 52.92 -40.19
C LEU A 104 -2.51 54.39 -39.79
N LEU A 105 -1.84 54.64 -38.67
CA LEU A 105 -1.45 55.98 -38.23
C LEU A 105 -0.36 56.58 -39.15
N ASP A 106 0.63 55.77 -39.53
CA ASP A 106 1.68 56.15 -40.49
C ASP A 106 1.08 56.48 -41.86
N LYS A 107 0.16 55.63 -42.36
CA LYS A 107 -0.57 55.91 -43.62
C LYS A 107 -1.39 57.19 -43.58
N LYS A 108 -1.81 57.64 -42.40
CA LYS A 108 -2.56 58.89 -42.21
C LYS A 108 -1.65 60.10 -41.96
N GLY A 109 -0.33 59.94 -41.97
CA GLY A 109 0.64 61.02 -41.74
C GLY A 109 0.68 61.50 -40.28
N ILE A 110 0.14 60.71 -39.34
CA ILE A 110 0.14 61.03 -37.92
C ILE A 110 1.40 60.39 -37.32
N ASN A 111 2.52 61.11 -37.39
CA ASN A 111 3.80 60.66 -36.86
C ASN A 111 3.80 60.86 -35.33
N LYS A 112 3.22 59.91 -34.60
CA LYS A 112 3.26 59.89 -33.14
C LYS A 112 3.83 58.55 -32.71
N ASP A 113 5.13 58.57 -32.39
CA ASP A 113 5.82 57.42 -31.80
C ASP A 113 5.00 56.92 -30.61
N LEU A 114 4.43 55.73 -30.76
CA LEU A 114 3.94 54.94 -29.64
C LEU A 114 5.18 54.39 -28.94
N SER A 115 5.76 55.24 -28.08
CA SER A 115 6.78 54.78 -27.13
C SER A 115 6.19 53.63 -26.33
N ILE A 116 6.88 52.49 -26.42
CA ILE A 116 6.78 51.37 -25.49
C ILE A 116 7.03 51.90 -24.06
#